data_AF-A0A0F9TC54-F1
#
_entry.id   AF-A0A0F9TC54-F1
#
_cell.length_a   1.000
_cell.length_b   1.000
_cell.length_c   1.000
_cell.angle_alpha   90.00
_cell.angle_beta   90.00
_cell.angle_gamma   90.00
#
_symmetry.space_group_name_H-M   'P 1'
#
loop_
_entity.id
_entity.type
_entity.pdbx_description
1 polymer ?
#
loop_
_entity_poly.entity_id
_entity_poly.type
_entity_poly.pdbx_seq_one_letter_code
_entity_poly.pdbx_strand_id
1 'polypeptide(L)'
;MNTKKKAIKLHRELWDWLYHHPSKKKYDWPGWKMNGGIHPDVENDCFACKYMFTHTGCAFTALRMCEKHCPLVWPGGACYEGERLYYNWERAVTFSRIKKYAKLIRDLPERK
;
A
#
# COMPACT_ATOMS: atom_id res chain seq x y z
N MET A 1 17.79 1.74 -6.49
CA MET A 1 17.18 3.00 -6.02
C MET A 1 15.67 2.97 -6.29
N ASN A 2 14.82 2.99 -5.26
CA ASN A 2 13.37 3.02 -5.42
C ASN A 2 12.89 4.49 -5.36
N THR A 3 12.62 5.10 -6.51
CA THR A 3 12.18 6.50 -6.54
C THR A 3 10.73 6.65 -6.05
N LYS A 4 10.36 7.83 -5.54
CA LYS A 4 8.99 8.16 -5.11
C LYS A 4 7.96 7.81 -6.19
N LYS A 5 8.23 8.21 -7.44
CA LYS A 5 7.37 7.94 -8.61
C LYS A 5 7.21 6.44 -8.85
N LYS A 6 8.29 5.65 -8.75
CA LYS A 6 8.23 4.19 -8.93
C LYS A 6 7.42 3.53 -7.81
N ALA A 7 7.61 3.96 -6.57
CA ALA A 7 6.86 3.44 -5.42
C ALA A 7 5.36 3.70 -5.55
N ILE A 8 4.96 4.91 -5.95
CA ILE A 8 3.55 5.27 -6.17
C ILE A 8 2.95 4.47 -7.32
N LYS A 9 3.68 4.33 -8.44
CA LYS A 9 3.22 3.53 -9.59
C LYS A 9 2.94 2.08 -9.20
N LEU A 10 3.90 1.43 -8.54
CA LEU A 10 3.76 0.03 -8.13
C LEU A 10 2.70 -0.16 -7.04
N HIS A 11 2.54 0.82 -6.14
CA HIS A 11 1.41 0.85 -5.20
C HIS A 11 0.08 0.85 -5.96
N ARG A 12 -0.09 1.73 -6.94
CA ARG A 12 -1.32 1.79 -7.75
C ARG A 12 -1.59 0.47 -8.48
N GLU A 13 -0.56 -0.13 -9.09
CA GLU A 13 -0.69 -1.41 -9.79
C GLU A 13 -1.10 -2.57 -8.85
N LEU A 14 -0.50 -2.65 -7.66
CA LEU A 14 -0.87 -3.63 -6.64
C LEU A 14 -2.34 -3.47 -6.23
N TRP A 15 -2.76 -2.25 -5.89
CA TRP A 15 -4.12 -1.99 -5.40
C TRP A 15 -5.18 -2.09 -6.50
N ASP A 16 -4.83 -1.77 -7.74
CA ASP A 16 -5.69 -2.02 -8.91
C ASP A 16 -5.91 -3.52 -9.13
N TRP A 17 -4.86 -4.33 -9.02
CA TRP A 17 -5.00 -5.77 -9.09
C TRP A 17 -5.89 -6.32 -7.98
N LEU A 18 -5.73 -5.85 -6.74
CA LEU A 18 -6.58 -6.26 -5.60
C LEU A 18 -8.05 -5.84 -5.78
N TYR A 19 -8.32 -4.73 -6.47
CA TYR A 19 -9.67 -4.34 -6.84
C TYR A 19 -10.32 -5.37 -7.79
N HIS A 20 -9.55 -5.91 -8.73
CA HIS A 20 -10.03 -6.96 -9.65
C HIS A 20 -10.03 -8.38 -9.03
N HIS A 21 -9.27 -8.60 -7.95
CA HIS A 21 -9.10 -9.91 -7.31
C HIS A 21 -9.43 -9.85 -5.81
N PRO A 22 -10.70 -9.62 -5.42
CA PRO A 22 -11.09 -9.34 -4.03
C PRO A 22 -10.95 -10.53 -3.07
N SER A 23 -10.72 -11.74 -3.57
CA SER A 23 -10.43 -12.93 -2.74
C SER A 23 -8.96 -13.04 -2.36
N LYS A 24 -8.09 -12.19 -2.92
CA LYS A 24 -6.64 -12.26 -2.77
C LYS A 24 -6.11 -11.27 -1.73
N LYS A 25 -4.92 -11.57 -1.22
CA LYS A 25 -4.14 -10.73 -0.31
C LYS A 25 -3.00 -10.04 -1.05
N LYS A 26 -2.34 -9.08 -0.41
CA LYS A 26 -1.23 -8.33 -1.03
C LYS A 26 -0.12 -9.26 -1.51
N TYR A 27 0.30 -10.22 -0.68
CA TYR A 27 1.33 -11.21 -1.02
C TYR A 27 0.95 -12.14 -2.17
N ASP A 28 -0.31 -12.21 -2.60
CA ASP A 28 -0.73 -13.00 -3.77
C ASP A 28 -0.52 -12.26 -5.11
N TRP A 29 -0.09 -10.99 -5.08
CA TRP A 29 0.05 -10.19 -6.29
C TRP A 29 1.09 -10.80 -7.24
N PRO A 30 0.78 -11.01 -8.52
CA PRO A 30 1.68 -11.65 -9.48
C PRO A 30 2.93 -10.82 -9.78
N GLY A 31 2.97 -9.54 -9.40
CA GLY A 31 4.17 -8.71 -9.53
C GLY A 31 5.32 -9.14 -8.60
N TRP A 32 5.02 -9.88 -7.52
CA TRP A 32 6.04 -10.39 -6.60
C TRP A 32 6.86 -11.53 -7.20
N LYS A 33 8.16 -11.56 -6.89
CA LYS A 33 9.10 -12.56 -7.36
C LYS A 33 8.71 -13.97 -6.91
N MET A 34 8.16 -14.12 -5.70
CA MET A 34 7.65 -15.39 -5.20
C MET A 34 6.46 -15.93 -6.02
N ASN A 35 5.75 -15.06 -6.75
CA ASN A 35 4.62 -15.41 -7.61
C ASN A 35 4.98 -15.39 -9.11
N GLY A 36 6.27 -15.41 -9.44
CA GLY A 36 6.76 -15.39 -10.83
C GLY A 36 6.94 -13.99 -11.44
N GLY A 37 6.74 -12.93 -10.66
CA GLY A 37 7.01 -11.55 -11.07
C GLY A 37 8.47 -11.12 -10.93
N ILE A 38 8.70 -9.81 -11.00
CA ILE A 38 10.06 -9.21 -10.98
C ILE A 38 10.37 -8.43 -9.70
N HIS A 39 9.38 -8.16 -8.86
CA HIS A 39 9.55 -7.32 -7.68
C HIS A 39 9.89 -8.19 -6.46
N PRO A 40 10.98 -7.90 -5.73
CA PRO A 40 11.23 -8.59 -4.47
C PRO A 40 10.12 -8.26 -3.46
N ASP A 41 9.98 -9.10 -2.45
CA ASP A 41 9.11 -8.81 -1.31
C ASP A 41 9.59 -7.51 -0.63
N VAL A 42 8.63 -6.73 -0.16
CA VAL A 42 8.88 -5.43 0.45
C VAL A 42 8.20 -5.33 1.81
N GLU A 43 8.62 -4.38 2.63
CA GLU A 43 8.11 -4.22 3.98
C GLU A 43 6.59 -4.00 3.95
N ASN A 44 5.86 -4.84 4.67
CA ASN A 44 4.40 -4.87 4.73
C ASN A 44 3.71 -5.03 3.36
N ASP A 45 4.36 -5.64 2.37
CA ASP A 45 3.87 -5.77 0.98
C ASP A 45 3.40 -4.43 0.38
N CYS A 46 4.04 -3.33 0.77
CA CYS A 46 3.64 -1.99 0.41
C CYS A 46 4.81 -1.19 -0.15
N PHE A 47 4.73 -0.82 -1.43
CA PHE A 47 5.79 -0.03 -2.08
C PHE A 47 5.96 1.36 -1.48
N ALA A 48 4.91 1.96 -0.92
CA ALA A 48 5.00 3.21 -0.17
C ALA A 48 5.80 3.03 1.14
N CYS A 49 5.61 1.90 1.85
CA CYS A 49 6.40 1.56 3.02
C CYS A 49 7.86 1.28 2.66
N LYS A 50 8.12 0.57 1.55
CA LYS A 50 9.49 0.37 1.03
C LYS A 50 10.21 1.69 0.80
N TYR A 51 9.54 2.62 0.15
CA TYR A 51 10.08 3.96 -0.09
C TYR A 51 10.46 4.62 1.23
N MET A 52 9.57 4.66 2.21
CA MET A 52 9.88 5.26 3.52
C MET A 52 11.09 4.58 4.18
N PHE A 53 11.10 3.25 4.25
CA PHE A 53 12.19 2.49 4.86
C PHE A 53 13.55 2.85 4.24
N THR A 54 13.61 2.94 2.90
CA THR A 54 14.84 3.32 2.20
C THR A 54 15.27 4.77 2.44
N HIS A 55 14.37 5.68 2.83
CA HIS A 55 14.68 7.11 3.00
C HIS A 55 14.84 7.52 4.47
N THR A 56 14.27 6.79 5.43
CA THR A 56 14.36 7.11 6.86
C THR A 56 15.28 6.15 7.63
N GLY A 57 15.63 4.99 7.06
CA GLY A 57 16.50 3.99 7.69
C GLY A 57 15.91 3.32 8.95
N CYS A 58 14.64 3.60 9.29
CA CYS A 58 14.03 3.17 10.54
C CYS A 58 13.01 2.05 10.30
N ALA A 59 13.33 0.83 10.75
CA ALA A 59 12.43 -0.34 10.71
C ALA A 59 11.26 -0.24 11.70
N PHE A 60 11.46 0.50 12.79
CA PHE A 60 10.53 0.58 13.93
C PHE A 60 10.10 2.04 14.14
N THR A 61 9.11 2.50 13.39
CA THR A 61 8.20 3.64 13.73
C THR A 61 7.14 3.85 12.63
N ALA A 62 6.73 2.78 11.95
CA ALA A 62 5.96 2.85 10.70
C ALA A 62 4.57 3.52 10.82
N LEU A 63 3.95 3.57 12.01
CA LEU A 63 2.65 4.24 12.16
C LEU A 63 2.76 5.77 12.14
N ARG A 64 3.55 6.37 13.03
CA ARG A 64 3.72 7.83 13.08
C ARG A 64 4.53 8.40 11.91
N MET A 65 5.47 7.63 11.35
CA MET A 65 6.22 8.06 10.17
C MET A 65 5.43 7.97 8.87
N CYS A 66 4.40 7.10 8.78
CA CYS A 66 3.50 7.07 7.62
C CYS A 66 2.86 8.45 7.38
N GLU A 67 2.44 9.13 8.43
CA GLU A 67 1.77 10.43 8.29
C GLU A 67 2.69 11.47 7.63
N LYS A 68 3.99 11.46 7.92
CA LYS A 68 4.93 12.48 7.47
C LYS A 68 5.72 12.10 6.21
N HIS A 69 6.08 10.83 6.07
CA HIS A 69 7.03 10.37 5.05
C HIS A 69 6.41 9.47 3.98
N CYS A 70 5.18 9.00 4.16
CA CYS A 70 4.51 8.23 3.13
C CYS A 70 4.34 9.11 1.88
N PRO A 71 4.72 8.60 0.69
CA PRO A 71 4.56 9.35 -0.55
C PRO A 71 3.09 9.57 -0.93
N LEU A 72 2.15 8.99 -0.19
CA LEU A 72 0.71 9.11 -0.36
C LEU A 72 0.08 9.82 0.85
N VAL A 73 -1.00 10.56 0.60
CA VAL A 73 -1.79 11.24 1.61
C VAL A 73 -2.95 10.35 2.01
N TRP A 74 -2.94 9.87 3.25
CA TRP A 74 -4.03 9.07 3.81
C TRP A 74 -5.02 9.98 4.55
N PRO A 75 -6.34 9.79 4.36
CA PRO A 75 -7.34 10.62 5.01
C PRO A 75 -7.35 10.38 6.53
N GLY A 76 -7.12 11.46 7.28
CA GLY A 76 -7.14 11.45 8.75
C GLY A 76 -5.88 10.86 9.42
N GLY A 77 -4.74 10.80 8.73
CA GLY A 77 -3.44 10.47 9.35
C GLY A 77 -2.70 9.36 8.64
N ALA A 78 -2.21 8.36 9.39
CA ALA A 78 -1.56 7.17 8.84
C ALA A 78 -2.56 6.15 8.24
N CYS A 79 -2.07 5.13 7.53
CA CYS A 79 -2.92 4.13 6.86
C CYS A 79 -3.82 3.30 7.79
N TYR A 80 -3.44 3.16 9.06
CA TYR A 80 -4.22 2.51 10.13
C TYR A 80 -4.94 3.53 11.05
N GLU A 81 -4.85 4.82 10.76
CA GLU A 81 -5.46 5.91 11.54
C GLU A 81 -6.54 6.63 10.69
N GLY A 82 -7.25 7.57 11.29
CA GLY A 82 -8.26 8.37 10.58
C GLY A 82 -9.43 7.56 10.03
N GLU A 83 -9.65 7.64 8.72
CA GLU A 83 -10.67 6.82 8.03
C GLU A 83 -10.25 5.34 7.91
N ARG A 84 -9.03 4.99 8.30
CA ARG A 84 -8.57 3.60 8.48
C ARG A 84 -8.75 2.78 7.21
N LEU A 85 -8.53 3.35 6.03
CA LEU A 85 -8.84 2.70 4.76
C LEU A 85 -8.17 1.33 4.63
N TYR A 86 -6.89 1.21 5.01
CA TYR A 86 -6.18 -0.07 4.98
C TYR A 86 -6.78 -1.06 5.98
N TYR A 87 -6.96 -0.64 7.23
CA TYR A 87 -7.57 -1.49 8.28
C TYR A 87 -8.98 -1.96 7.89
N ASN A 88 -9.76 -1.09 7.27
CA ASN A 88 -11.09 -1.41 6.78
C ASN A 88 -11.07 -2.36 5.58
N TRP A 89 -10.07 -2.27 4.69
CA TRP A 89 -9.82 -3.24 3.63
C TRP A 89 -9.46 -4.61 4.20
N GLU A 90 -8.54 -4.66 5.16
CA GLU A 90 -8.04 -5.89 5.78
C GLU A 90 -9.14 -6.67 6.52
N ARG A 91 -10.06 -5.94 7.16
CA ARG A 91 -11.20 -6.51 7.91
C ARG A 91 -12.48 -6.64 7.09
N ALA A 92 -12.49 -6.24 5.83
CA ALA A 92 -13.67 -6.35 5.00
C ALA A 92 -13.99 -7.83 4.73
N VAL A 93 -15.22 -8.23 5.07
CA VAL A 93 -15.70 -9.62 4.89
C VAL A 93 -16.40 -9.84 3.55
N THR A 94 -16.81 -8.77 2.86
CA THR A 94 -17.49 -8.87 1.57
C THR A 94 -16.63 -8.32 0.44
N PHE A 95 -16.71 -8.96 -0.74
CA PHE A 95 -15.99 -8.50 -1.93
C PHE A 95 -16.35 -7.06 -2.32
N SER A 96 -17.60 -6.63 -2.14
CA SER A 96 -18.01 -5.24 -2.38
C SER A 96 -17.21 -4.25 -1.52
N ARG A 97 -17.05 -4.53 -0.22
CA ARG A 97 -16.25 -3.69 0.69
C ARG A 97 -14.76 -3.75 0.36
N ILE A 98 -14.22 -4.93 0.07
CA ILE A 98 -12.83 -5.11 -0.33
C ILE A 98 -12.53 -4.27 -1.58
N LYS A 99 -13.37 -4.36 -2.61
CA LYS A 99 -13.24 -3.56 -3.83
C LYS A 99 -13.34 -2.06 -3.55
N LYS A 100 -14.31 -1.63 -2.73
CA LYS A 100 -14.48 -0.22 -2.33
C LYS A 100 -13.18 0.32 -1.74
N TYR A 101 -12.62 -0.35 -0.73
CA TYR A 101 -11.43 0.15 -0.07
C TYR A 101 -10.17 0.01 -0.94
N ALA A 102 -10.03 -1.06 -1.73
CA ALA A 102 -8.92 -1.19 -2.67
C ALA A 102 -8.86 -0.04 -3.67
N LYS A 103 -10.02 0.34 -4.22
CA LYS A 103 -10.14 1.51 -5.10
C LYS A 103 -9.75 2.81 -4.39
N LEU A 104 -10.26 3.05 -3.19
CA LEU A 104 -9.92 4.25 -2.41
C LEU A 104 -8.41 4.32 -2.10
N ILE A 105 -7.77 3.20 -1.79
CA ILE A 105 -6.34 3.13 -1.49
C ILE A 105 -5.47 3.30 -2.74
N ARG A 106 -5.92 2.75 -3.88
CA ARG A 106 -5.28 2.97 -5.20
C ARG A 106 -5.26 4.45 -5.56
N ASP A 107 -6.39 5.13 -5.32
CA ASP A 107 -6.62 6.51 -5.77
C ASP A 107 -6.16 7.56 -4.75
N LEU A 108 -5.36 7.18 -3.74
CA LEU A 108 -4.83 8.11 -2.75
C LEU A 108 -4.01 9.24 -3.43
N PRO A 109 -4.18 10.49 -2.98
CA PRO A 109 -3.38 11.62 -3.48
C PRO A 109 -1.89 11.43 -3.19
N GLU A 110 -1.05 11.99 -4.07
CA GLU A 110 0.40 12.04 -3.86
C GLU A 110 0.74 13.17 -2.89
N ARG A 111 1.64 12.91 -1.94
CA ARG A 111 2.20 13.95 -1.07
C ARG A 111 3.16 14.80 -1.89
N LYS A 112 3.11 16.13 -1.78
CA LYS A 112 4.06 17.03 -2.45
C LYS A 112 5.47 16.81 -1.89
#